data_AF-A0A7S6R321-F1
#
_entry.id   AF-A0A7S6R321-F1
#
_cell.length_a   1.000
_cell.length_b   1.000
_cell.length_c   1.000
_cell.angle_alpha   90.00
_cell.angle_beta   90.00
_cell.angle_gamma   90.00
#
_symmetry.space_group_name_H-M   'P 1'
#
loop_
_entity.id
_entity.type
_entity.pdbx_description
1 polymer ?
#
loop_
_entity_poly.entity_id
_entity_poly.type
_entity_poly.pdbx_seq_one_letter_code
_entity_poly.pdbx_strand_id
1 'polypeptide(L)' 'FPIRLEGLVLTHQQFSSYEPELFPGLIYRMIN' A
#
# COMPACT_ATOMS: atom_id res chain seq x y z
N PHE A 1 -13.58 -5.46 -8.21
CA PHE A 1 -13.46 -4.03 -8.52
C PHE A 1 -11.98 -3.63 -8.43
N PRO A 2 -11.49 -2.64 -9.21
CA PRO A 2 -10.09 -2.20 -9.11
C PRO A 2 -9.85 -1.31 -7.88
N ILE A 3 -8.64 -1.35 -7.31
CA ILE A 3 -8.20 -0.54 -6.15
C ILE A 3 -7.01 0.33 -6.60
N ARG A 4 -7.01 1.62 -6.24
CA ARG A 4 -5.89 2.55 -6.50
C ARG A 4 -4.87 2.49 -5.36
N LEU A 5 -3.77 1.76 -5.57
CA LEU A 5 -2.75 1.54 -4.54
C LEU A 5 -2.00 2.81 -4.15
N GLU A 6 -1.80 3.72 -5.11
CA GLU A 6 -1.14 5.01 -4.92
C GLU A 6 -1.93 5.88 -3.92
N GLY A 7 -3.26 5.89 -4.04
CA GLY A 7 -4.12 6.61 -3.10
C GLY A 7 -4.10 6.01 -1.71
N LEU A 8 -4.03 4.68 -1.63
CA LEU A 8 -4.01 3.96 -0.37
C LEU A 8 -2.71 4.22 0.41
N VAL A 9 -1.55 4.17 -0.26
CA VAL A 9 -0.25 4.44 0.39
C VAL A 9 -0.12 5.89 0.86
N LEU A 10 -0.64 6.84 0.08
CA LEU A 10 -0.65 8.26 0.47
C LEU A 10 -1.51 8.50 1.72
N THR A 11 -2.63 7.79 1.87
CA THR A 11 -3.55 7.98 2.99
C THR A 11 -3.13 7.19 4.23
N HIS A 12 -2.53 6.01 4.06
CA HIS A 12 -2.16 5.09 5.16
C HIS A 12 -0.64 4.87 5.26
N GLN A 13 0.17 5.89 4.96
CA GLN A 13 1.64 5.79 4.88
C GLN A 13 2.31 5.09 6.08
N GLN A 14 1.78 5.28 7.30
CA GLN A 14 2.30 4.64 8.51
C GLN A 14 2.17 3.10 8.51
N PHE A 15 1.18 2.56 7.79
CA PHE A 15 0.83 1.13 7.80
C PHE A 15 1.06 0.46 6.46
N SER A 16 1.41 1.21 5.42
CA SER A 16 1.53 0.67 4.06
C SER A 16 2.86 1.00 3.41
N SER A 17 3.39 0.04 2.63
CA SER A 17 4.50 0.26 1.70
C SER A 17 4.10 -0.19 0.28
N TYR A 18 4.46 0.61 -0.72
CA TYR A 18 4.22 0.35 -2.14
C TYR A 18 5.45 0.75 -2.96
N GLU A 19 6.21 -0.25 -3.41
CA GLU A 19 7.44 -0.11 -4.20
C GLU A 19 7.33 -1.01 -5.45
N PRO A 20 6.71 -0.53 -6.56
CA PRO A 20 6.34 -1.38 -7.70
C PRO A 20 7.53 -2.02 -8.42
N GLU A 21 8.72 -1.40 -8.36
CA GLU A 21 9.96 -1.95 -8.91
C GLU A 21 10.44 -3.21 -8.18
N LEU A 22 10.07 -3.37 -6.90
CA LEU A 22 10.43 -4.52 -6.08
C LEU A 22 9.29 -5.53 -5.97
N PHE A 23 8.05 -5.03 -5.81
CA PHE A 23 6.87 -5.86 -5.69
C PHE A 23 5.64 -5.12 -6.24
N PRO A 24 4.84 -5.72 -7.15
CA PRO A 24 3.73 -5.02 -7.80
C PRO A 24 2.52 -4.76 -6.89
N GLY A 25 2.49 -5.32 -5.68
CA GLY A 25 1.40 -5.12 -4.71
C GLY A 25 1.75 -4.14 -3.59
N LEU A 26 0.73 -3.67 -2.88
CA LEU A 26 0.91 -2.91 -1.64
C LEU A 26 0.98 -3.87 -0.44
N ILE A 27 1.97 -3.67 0.43
CA ILE A 27 2.07 -4.37 1.70
C ILE A 27 1.39 -3.53 2.77
N TYR A 28 0.41 -4.10 3.48
CA TYR A 28 -0.28 -3.44 4.58
C TYR A 28 0.01 -4.16 5.90
N ARG A 29 0.42 -3.42 6.93
CA ARG A 29 0.66 -3.92 8.29
C ARG A 29 -0.50 -3.51 9.18
N MET A 30 -1.41 -4.44 9.45
CA MET A 30 -2.44 -4.25 10.46
C MET A 30 -1.83 -4.42 11.85
N ILE A 31 -2.15 -3.52 12.78
CA ILE A 31 -1.77 -3.59 14.19
C ILE A 31 -3.05 -3.87 14.97
N ASN A 32 -2.97 -4.75 15.97
CA ASN A 32 -4.07 -5.06 16.89
C ASN A 32 -4.13 -4.06 18.04
#